data_AF-X1H7X7-F1
#
_entry.id   AF-X1H7X7-F1
#
_cell.length_a   1.000
_cell.length_b   1.000
_cell.length_c   1.000
_cell.angle_alpha   90.00
_cell.angle_beta   90.00
_cell.angle_gamma   90.00
#
_symmetry.space_group_name_H-M   'P 1'
#
loop_
_entity.id
_entity.type
_entity.pdbx_description
1 polymer ?
#
loop_
_entity_poly.entity_id
_entity_poly.type
_entity_poly.pdbx_seq_one_letter_code
_entity_poly.pdbx_strand_id
1 'polypeptide(L)'
;VAAKNGNYETGDLVDIDGDGKAREIFPATRQTCWHEVATGPDGKRRLVRHDVCGKNRPFGGGVGDVNGDGRPDLLRPNAWFEAPADFRNGTWKEHPLALGSITPGKSDHTPQILVYDVDADGRNDIVTSSAHRHGIFWYRQVSGQGGITWKQYVIDKSWSQAHSLALADMDGDGDKDLVTGKRFFAHNGNDPGAHDPLGVYWYELKRDGKLRWVRHVVSLGQGIGSGLNVPVVDLDGDGDFDIVVTGKWGGPVYFENKLKTARK
;
A
#
# COMPACT_ATOMS: atom_id res chain seq x y z
N VAL A 1 -9.33 20.54 -14.62
CA VAL A 1 -8.03 20.44 -15.34
C VAL A 1 -7.74 18.96 -15.50
N ALA A 2 -7.68 18.43 -16.72
CA ALA A 2 -7.43 17.01 -16.96
C ALA A 2 -5.98 16.83 -17.45
N ALA A 3 -5.25 15.90 -16.83
CA ALA A 3 -4.02 15.38 -17.40
C ALA A 3 -4.35 14.62 -18.71
N LYS A 4 -3.33 14.34 -19.55
CA LYS A 4 -3.53 13.44 -20.70
C LYS A 4 -4.05 12.09 -20.19
N ASN A 5 -5.12 11.58 -20.81
CA ASN A 5 -5.68 10.27 -20.51
C ASN A 5 -4.60 9.18 -20.66
N GLY A 6 -4.65 8.18 -19.78
CA GLY A 6 -3.71 7.06 -19.73
C GLY A 6 -4.26 5.91 -18.89
N ASN A 7 -3.50 4.82 -18.79
CA ASN A 7 -3.86 3.69 -17.94
C ASN A 7 -3.34 3.93 -16.52
N TYR A 8 -4.24 4.29 -15.62
CA TYR A 8 -3.99 4.53 -14.20
C TYR A 8 -4.90 3.60 -13.40
N GLU A 9 -4.32 2.75 -12.56
CA GLU A 9 -5.07 1.76 -11.79
C GLU A 9 -5.68 2.37 -10.51
N THR A 10 -4.88 3.16 -9.78
CA THR A 10 -5.30 3.96 -8.64
C THR A 10 -4.67 5.35 -8.69
N GLY A 11 -5.19 6.26 -7.86
CA GLY A 11 -4.64 7.60 -7.64
C GLY A 11 -4.87 7.96 -6.18
N ASP A 12 -3.94 7.56 -5.33
CA ASP A 12 -4.03 7.80 -3.90
C ASP A 12 -3.44 9.16 -3.54
N LEU A 13 -4.03 9.83 -2.55
CA LEU A 13 -3.45 11.01 -1.95
C LEU A 13 -2.32 10.60 -1.02
N VAL A 14 -1.19 11.28 -1.13
CA VAL A 14 0.06 10.99 -0.42
C VAL A 14 0.75 12.28 -0.03
N ASP A 15 1.63 12.18 0.96
CA ASP A 15 2.49 13.27 1.42
C ASP A 15 3.89 13.06 0.82
N ILE A 16 4.13 13.66 -0.36
CA ILE A 16 5.44 13.54 -1.04
C ILE A 16 6.36 14.67 -0.58
N ASP A 17 5.81 15.81 -0.16
CA ASP A 17 6.59 16.96 0.26
C ASP A 17 7.02 16.94 1.73
N GLY A 18 6.48 16.00 2.51
CA GLY A 18 6.83 15.77 3.91
C GLY A 18 6.16 16.76 4.87
N ASP A 19 5.10 17.46 4.45
CA ASP A 19 4.39 18.44 5.29
C ASP A 19 3.40 17.82 6.29
N GLY A 20 3.27 16.50 6.27
CA GLY A 20 2.35 15.72 7.09
C GLY A 20 0.93 15.63 6.52
N LYS A 21 0.68 16.10 5.29
CA LYS A 21 -0.66 16.14 4.69
C LYS A 21 -0.66 15.47 3.32
N ALA A 22 -1.52 14.46 3.18
CA ALA A 22 -1.73 13.80 1.92
C ALA A 22 -2.45 14.71 0.90
N ARG A 23 -1.68 15.40 0.04
CA ARG A 23 -2.19 16.38 -0.94
C ARG A 23 -1.63 16.18 -2.35
N GLU A 24 -0.55 15.42 -2.47
CA GLU A 24 -0.02 15.00 -3.76
C GLU A 24 -0.71 13.70 -4.19
N ILE A 25 -0.65 13.43 -5.48
CA ILE A 25 -1.27 12.25 -6.08
C ILE A 25 -0.16 11.39 -6.65
N PHE A 26 -0.01 10.17 -6.12
CA PHE A 26 0.89 9.18 -6.67
C PHE A 26 0.09 8.05 -7.31
N PRO A 27 -0.04 8.05 -8.64
CA PRO A 27 -0.86 7.06 -9.30
C PRO A 27 -0.12 5.76 -9.58
N ALA A 28 -0.84 4.64 -9.46
CA ALA A 28 -0.39 3.36 -9.98
C ALA A 28 -0.46 3.35 -11.52
N THR A 29 0.64 3.73 -12.17
CA THR A 29 0.80 3.71 -13.63
C THR A 29 2.12 3.05 -14.04
N ARG A 30 2.48 3.00 -15.32
CA ARG A 30 3.74 2.35 -15.75
C ARG A 30 4.98 3.22 -15.56
N GLN A 31 4.86 4.53 -15.73
CA GLN A 31 5.95 5.48 -15.53
C GLN A 31 5.90 6.05 -14.11
N THR A 32 7.04 6.25 -13.47
CA THR A 32 7.04 6.84 -12.12
C THR A 32 6.89 8.35 -12.24
N CYS A 33 5.74 8.86 -11.81
CA CYS A 33 5.42 10.27 -11.78
C CYS A 33 4.46 10.52 -10.62
N TRP A 34 4.41 11.76 -10.17
CA TRP A 34 3.43 12.23 -9.18
C TRP A 34 2.80 13.53 -9.65
N HIS A 35 1.72 13.94 -9.01
CA HIS A 35 1.01 15.16 -9.36
C HIS A 35 0.68 15.99 -8.13
N GLU A 36 0.58 17.30 -8.33
CA GLU A 36 0.07 18.24 -7.32
C GLU A 36 -0.85 19.27 -7.96
N VAL A 37 -1.66 19.91 -7.12
CA VAL A 37 -2.43 21.08 -7.54
C VAL A 37 -1.59 22.33 -7.30
N ALA A 38 -1.07 22.92 -8.37
CA ALA A 38 -0.30 24.17 -8.31
C ALA A 38 -1.07 25.34 -8.94
N THR A 39 -0.78 26.56 -8.47
CA THR A 39 -1.32 27.79 -9.05
C THR A 39 -0.35 28.33 -10.09
N GLY A 40 -0.79 28.47 -11.34
CA GLY A 40 0.05 29.01 -12.41
C GLY A 40 0.20 30.54 -12.36
N PRO A 41 1.04 31.13 -13.22
CA PRO A 41 1.28 32.58 -13.27
C PRO A 41 0.01 33.42 -13.54
N ASP A 42 -1.01 32.82 -14.13
CA ASP A 42 -2.32 33.43 -14.39
C ASP A 42 -3.31 33.30 -13.22
N GLY A 43 -2.85 32.85 -12.04
CA GLY A 43 -3.66 32.64 -10.85
C GLY A 43 -4.58 31.42 -10.90
N LYS A 44 -4.54 30.62 -11.98
CA LYS A 44 -5.41 29.45 -12.13
C LYS A 44 -4.75 28.19 -11.59
N ARG A 45 -5.50 27.41 -10.82
CA ARG A 45 -5.08 26.09 -10.34
C ARG A 45 -5.05 25.07 -11.47
N ARG A 46 -3.99 24.26 -11.52
CA ARG A 46 -3.79 23.18 -12.48
C ARG A 46 -3.22 21.96 -11.78
N LEU A 47 -3.54 20.79 -12.31
CA LEU A 47 -2.83 19.57 -11.97
C LEU A 47 -1.50 19.58 -12.71
N VAL A 48 -0.39 19.61 -11.97
CA VAL A 48 0.96 19.58 -12.51
C VAL A 48 1.51 18.17 -12.33
N ARG A 49 2.13 17.63 -13.39
CA ARG A 49 2.80 16.32 -13.36
C ARG A 49 4.30 16.54 -13.18
N HIS A 50 4.89 15.74 -12.31
CA HIS A 50 6.32 15.66 -12.08
C HIS A 50 6.82 14.27 -12.46
N ASP A 51 7.75 14.20 -13.41
CA ASP A 51 8.30 12.95 -13.91
C ASP A 51 9.55 12.55 -13.11
N VAL A 52 9.50 11.37 -12.50
CA VAL A 52 10.59 10.81 -11.69
C VAL A 52 11.40 9.82 -12.52
N CYS A 53 10.72 8.96 -13.27
CA CYS A 53 11.36 7.99 -14.14
C CYS A 53 10.46 7.60 -15.33
N GLY A 54 10.96 7.80 -16.55
CA GLY A 54 10.24 7.50 -17.79
C GLY A 54 10.20 6.02 -18.19
N LYS A 55 10.95 5.13 -17.50
CA LYS A 55 10.95 3.69 -17.77
C LYS A 55 9.61 3.06 -17.37
N ASN A 56 9.11 2.15 -18.20
CA ASN A 56 7.92 1.35 -17.86
C ASN A 56 8.26 0.29 -16.80
N ARG A 57 7.37 0.13 -15.82
CA ARG A 57 7.49 -0.79 -14.69
C ARG A 57 6.16 -1.52 -14.43
N PRO A 58 6.17 -2.61 -13.63
CA PRO A 58 4.94 -3.21 -13.14
C PRO A 58 4.09 -2.19 -12.36
N PHE A 59 2.77 -2.41 -12.33
CA PHE A 59 1.85 -1.59 -11.54
C PHE A 59 2.04 -1.83 -10.04
N GLY A 60 1.75 -0.79 -9.27
CA GLY A 60 2.03 -0.71 -7.84
C GLY A 60 2.74 0.59 -7.48
N GLY A 61 2.43 1.12 -6.31
CA GLY A 61 2.96 2.38 -5.83
C GLY A 61 2.93 2.45 -4.30
N GLY A 62 3.98 3.04 -3.73
CA GLY A 62 4.05 3.41 -2.32
C GLY A 62 4.82 4.70 -2.13
N VAL A 63 4.61 5.32 -0.97
CA VAL A 63 5.34 6.50 -0.52
C VAL A 63 5.74 6.30 0.93
N GLY A 64 6.97 6.63 1.28
CA GLY A 64 7.47 6.59 2.65
C GLY A 64 8.99 6.71 2.71
N ASP A 65 9.53 7.09 3.87
CA ASP A 65 10.97 7.27 4.09
C ASP A 65 11.68 5.91 4.13
N VAL A 66 12.30 5.47 3.01
CA VAL A 66 12.90 4.13 2.92
C VAL A 66 14.27 4.11 3.59
N ASN A 67 15.02 5.20 3.48
CA ASN A 67 16.41 5.28 3.93
C ASN A 67 16.60 5.92 5.31
N GLY A 68 15.53 6.41 5.95
CA GLY A 68 15.54 7.01 7.27
C GLY A 68 16.07 8.46 7.28
N ASP A 69 16.03 9.15 6.14
CA ASP A 69 16.57 10.51 6.02
C ASP A 69 15.52 11.62 6.23
N GLY A 70 14.29 11.22 6.57
CA GLY A 70 13.18 12.12 6.86
C GLY A 70 12.46 12.65 5.61
N ARG A 71 12.83 12.23 4.39
CA ARG A 71 12.11 12.60 3.16
C ARG A 71 11.30 11.41 2.63
N PRO A 72 10.03 11.62 2.22
CA PRO A 72 9.24 10.55 1.62
C PRO A 72 9.80 10.10 0.27
N ASP A 73 10.19 8.83 0.17
CA ASP A 73 10.64 8.21 -1.07
C ASP A 73 9.47 7.60 -1.85
N LEU A 74 9.68 7.36 -3.15
CA LEU A 74 8.67 6.71 -4.00
C LEU A 74 9.04 5.25 -4.27
N LEU A 75 8.08 4.35 -4.12
CA LEU A 75 8.28 2.92 -4.30
C LEU A 75 7.49 2.39 -5.49
N ARG A 76 8.15 1.52 -6.26
CA ARG A 76 7.58 0.71 -7.33
C ARG A 76 7.97 -0.75 -7.10
N PRO A 77 7.26 -1.72 -7.70
CA PRO A 77 7.59 -3.14 -7.46
C PRO A 77 9.02 -3.52 -7.77
N ASN A 78 9.68 -2.85 -8.71
CA ASN A 78 11.03 -3.18 -9.17
C ASN A 78 12.11 -2.12 -8.84
N ALA A 79 11.76 -1.02 -8.17
CA ALA A 79 12.71 0.00 -7.73
C ALA A 79 12.10 0.91 -6.67
N TRP A 80 12.94 1.54 -5.86
CA TRP A 80 12.54 2.72 -5.08
C TRP A 80 13.38 3.93 -5.52
N PHE A 81 12.86 5.12 -5.27
CA PHE A 81 13.43 6.38 -5.69
C PHE A 81 13.65 7.26 -4.48
N GLU A 82 14.92 7.45 -4.14
CA GLU A 82 15.38 8.31 -3.06
C GLU A 82 15.06 9.77 -3.41
N ALA A 83 14.32 10.44 -2.53
CA ALA A 83 13.89 11.81 -2.70
C ALA A 83 15.07 12.78 -2.60
N PRO A 84 15.24 13.72 -3.56
CA PRO A 84 16.17 14.82 -3.40
C PRO A 84 15.63 15.84 -2.38
N ALA A 85 16.50 16.71 -1.85
CA ALA A 85 16.08 17.78 -0.96
C ALA A 85 15.07 18.75 -1.60
N ASP A 86 15.20 19.01 -2.91
CA ASP A 86 14.18 19.67 -3.72
C ASP A 86 13.43 18.61 -4.53
N PHE A 87 12.35 18.07 -3.98
CA PHE A 87 11.56 17.00 -4.60
C PHE A 87 10.88 17.39 -5.92
N ARG A 88 10.74 18.71 -6.21
CA ARG A 88 10.13 19.24 -7.45
C ARG A 88 11.15 19.35 -8.59
N ASN A 89 12.37 19.80 -8.29
CA ASN A 89 13.36 20.10 -9.34
C ASN A 89 14.65 19.27 -9.24
N GLY A 90 14.84 18.54 -8.14
CA GLY A 90 15.99 17.70 -7.91
C GLY A 90 15.92 16.35 -8.64
N THR A 91 17.07 15.69 -8.71
CA THR A 91 17.17 14.36 -9.32
C THR A 91 16.88 13.28 -8.28
N TRP A 92 15.80 12.54 -8.50
CA TRP A 92 15.48 11.33 -7.75
C TRP A 92 16.47 10.22 -8.07
N LYS A 93 17.03 9.58 -7.04
CA LYS A 93 18.03 8.52 -7.22
C LYS A 93 17.38 7.14 -7.18
N GLU A 94 17.50 6.40 -8.27
CA GLU A 94 16.92 5.07 -8.42
C GLU A 94 17.77 4.00 -7.71
N HIS A 95 17.10 3.13 -6.96
CA HIS A 95 17.67 1.96 -6.30
C HIS A 95 16.90 0.69 -6.66
N PRO A 96 17.56 -0.47 -6.81
CA PRO A 96 16.90 -1.72 -7.18
C PRO A 96 15.96 -2.22 -6.07
N LEU A 97 14.85 -2.83 -6.47
CA LEU A 97 13.89 -3.48 -5.58
C LEU A 97 13.22 -4.65 -6.30
N ALA A 98 12.63 -5.59 -5.56
CA ALA A 98 11.86 -6.69 -6.14
C ALA A 98 10.74 -7.14 -5.19
N LEU A 99 9.52 -6.65 -5.44
CA LEU A 99 8.35 -6.85 -4.59
C LEU A 99 7.23 -7.63 -5.28
N GLY A 100 6.35 -8.27 -4.49
CA GLY A 100 5.08 -8.80 -4.97
C GLY A 100 5.14 -10.20 -5.56
N SER A 101 6.28 -10.88 -5.49
CA SER A 101 6.43 -12.25 -5.97
C SER A 101 6.73 -13.23 -4.84
N ILE A 102 6.18 -14.45 -4.93
CA ILE A 102 6.57 -15.56 -4.06
C ILE A 102 8.00 -16.04 -4.35
N THR A 103 8.57 -15.69 -5.50
CA THR A 103 9.96 -15.99 -5.84
C THR A 103 10.83 -14.80 -5.42
N PRO A 104 11.73 -14.96 -4.44
CA PRO A 104 12.63 -13.88 -4.01
C PRO A 104 13.43 -13.32 -5.19
N GLY A 105 13.63 -12.00 -5.19
CA GLY A 105 14.38 -11.30 -6.25
C GLY A 105 13.59 -11.10 -7.55
N LYS A 106 12.29 -11.45 -7.60
CA LYS A 106 11.40 -11.10 -8.70
C LYS A 106 10.36 -10.08 -8.27
N SER A 107 10.04 -9.17 -9.16
CA SER A 107 8.90 -8.25 -9.01
C SER A 107 7.68 -8.73 -9.78
N ASP A 108 6.50 -8.43 -9.26
CA ASP A 108 5.21 -8.61 -9.94
C ASP A 108 4.33 -7.37 -9.71
N HIS A 109 3.11 -7.37 -10.25
CA HIS A 109 2.10 -6.36 -9.97
C HIS A 109 1.73 -6.37 -8.48
N THR A 110 1.87 -5.23 -7.81
CA THR A 110 1.46 -5.03 -6.42
C THR A 110 0.32 -4.01 -6.33
N PRO A 111 -0.52 -4.06 -5.29
CA PRO A 111 -1.41 -2.95 -4.97
C PRO A 111 -0.58 -1.84 -4.27
N GLN A 112 -1.09 -1.29 -3.17
CA GLN A 112 -0.33 -0.39 -2.30
C GLN A 112 0.98 -1.05 -1.83
N ILE A 113 2.05 -0.26 -1.77
CA ILE A 113 3.31 -0.62 -1.13
C ILE A 113 3.40 0.22 0.14
N LEU A 114 3.33 -0.44 1.28
CA LEU A 114 3.28 0.20 2.60
C LEU A 114 4.68 0.24 3.21
N VAL A 115 5.04 1.37 3.81
CA VAL A 115 6.34 1.58 4.48
C VAL A 115 6.09 1.69 5.98
N TYR A 116 6.70 0.79 6.76
CA TYR A 116 6.51 0.71 8.21
C TYR A 116 7.63 -0.11 8.84
N ASP A 117 8.19 0.33 9.98
CA ASP A 117 9.13 -0.48 10.77
C ASP A 117 8.38 -1.64 11.46
N VAL A 118 8.37 -2.81 10.82
CA VAL A 118 7.59 -3.98 11.25
C VAL A 118 8.23 -4.70 12.43
N ASP A 119 9.56 -4.72 12.53
CA ASP A 119 10.27 -5.44 13.59
C ASP A 119 10.83 -4.55 14.70
N ALA A 120 10.52 -3.25 14.68
CA ALA A 120 10.94 -2.26 15.65
C ALA A 120 12.46 -2.08 15.71
N ASP A 121 13.17 -2.27 14.59
CA ASP A 121 14.63 -2.14 14.53
C ASP A 121 15.12 -0.72 14.18
N GLY A 122 14.18 0.23 14.02
CA GLY A 122 14.44 1.62 13.71
C GLY A 122 14.65 1.87 12.21
N ARG A 123 14.46 0.86 11.36
CA ARG A 123 14.51 0.99 9.91
C ARG A 123 13.15 0.65 9.31
N ASN A 124 12.74 1.45 8.35
CA ASN A 124 11.46 1.23 7.70
C ASN A 124 11.51 0.00 6.79
N ASP A 125 10.57 -0.92 7.00
CA ASP A 125 10.37 -2.08 6.16
C ASP A 125 9.30 -1.83 5.10
N ILE A 126 9.06 -2.82 4.23
CA ILE A 126 8.02 -2.77 3.21
C ILE A 126 7.02 -3.90 3.42
N VAL A 127 5.73 -3.60 3.37
CA VAL A 127 4.63 -4.59 3.31
C VAL A 127 3.86 -4.40 2.02
N THR A 128 3.72 -5.49 1.26
CA THR A 128 2.87 -5.49 0.05
C THR A 128 2.42 -6.90 -0.30
N SER A 129 1.70 -7.08 -1.40
CA SER A 129 1.17 -8.36 -1.85
C SER A 129 1.34 -8.54 -3.35
N SER A 130 1.07 -9.76 -3.83
CA SER A 130 0.84 -10.01 -5.24
C SER A 130 -0.61 -9.70 -5.58
N ALA A 131 -0.85 -8.68 -6.40
CA ALA A 131 -2.20 -8.23 -6.73
C ALA A 131 -3.01 -9.29 -7.51
N HIS A 132 -2.34 -10.13 -8.31
CA HIS A 132 -2.99 -11.11 -9.20
C HIS A 132 -2.62 -12.56 -8.89
N ARG A 133 -1.77 -12.82 -7.90
CA ARG A 133 -1.38 -14.18 -7.50
C ARG A 133 -1.59 -14.37 -6.00
N HIS A 134 -1.02 -15.45 -5.49
CA HIS A 134 -0.97 -15.74 -4.07
C HIS A 134 0.22 -15.04 -3.43
N GLY A 135 0.02 -14.47 -2.25
CA GLY A 135 1.10 -13.96 -1.42
C GLY A 135 0.88 -12.55 -0.93
N ILE A 136 1.07 -12.41 0.38
CA ILE A 136 1.25 -11.17 1.12
C ILE A 136 2.61 -11.28 1.78
N PHE A 137 3.40 -10.22 1.71
CA PHE A 137 4.82 -10.26 1.98
C PHE A 137 5.24 -9.08 2.86
N TRP A 138 6.18 -9.38 3.74
CA TRP A 138 6.96 -8.40 4.46
C TRP A 138 8.40 -8.48 3.96
N TYR A 139 8.97 -7.34 3.58
CA TYR A 139 10.35 -7.19 3.15
C TYR A 139 11.08 -6.40 4.22
N ARG A 140 11.84 -7.13 5.04
CA ARG A 140 12.65 -6.55 6.09
C ARG A 140 13.87 -5.85 5.51
N GLN A 141 14.10 -4.62 5.91
CA GLN A 141 15.28 -3.87 5.58
C GLN A 141 16.50 -4.48 6.29
N VAL A 142 17.57 -4.72 5.54
CA VAL A 142 18.85 -5.20 6.07
C VAL A 142 19.99 -4.40 5.45
N SER A 143 20.93 -3.97 6.28
CA SER A 143 22.16 -3.33 5.82
C SER A 143 23.02 -4.35 5.07
N GLY A 144 23.21 -4.13 3.77
CA GLY A 144 24.05 -4.95 2.92
C GLY A 144 25.36 -4.24 2.56
N GLN A 145 26.30 -5.00 2.00
CA GLN A 145 27.46 -4.39 1.32
C GLN A 145 26.93 -3.59 0.11
N GLY A 146 27.06 -2.25 0.17
CA GLY A 146 26.62 -1.35 -0.90
C GLY A 146 25.26 -0.66 -0.67
N GLY A 147 24.64 -0.77 0.50
CA GLY A 147 23.45 0.01 0.87
C GLY A 147 22.29 -0.84 1.42
N ILE A 148 21.07 -0.38 1.15
CA ILE A 148 19.84 -1.03 1.62
C ILE A 148 19.59 -2.31 0.82
N THR A 149 19.38 -3.42 1.51
CA THR A 149 18.99 -4.71 0.93
C THR A 149 17.78 -5.27 1.69
N TRP A 150 17.13 -6.30 1.12
CA TRP A 150 15.82 -6.75 1.59
C TRP A 150 15.80 -8.26 1.83
N LYS A 151 15.24 -8.66 2.98
CA LYS A 151 14.92 -10.06 3.26
C LYS A 151 13.41 -10.24 3.23
N GLN A 152 12.93 -11.11 2.34
CA GLN A 152 11.50 -11.37 2.17
C GLN A 152 11.00 -12.44 3.16
N TYR A 153 9.83 -12.17 3.72
CA TYR A 153 9.03 -13.06 4.55
C TYR A 153 7.61 -13.15 3.97
N VAL A 154 6.99 -14.33 4.05
CA VAL A 154 5.59 -14.53 3.64
C VAL A 154 4.70 -14.36 4.87
N ILE A 155 3.74 -13.44 4.79
CA ILE A 155 2.69 -13.24 5.79
C ILE A 155 1.59 -14.28 5.58
N ASP A 156 1.03 -14.33 4.36
CA ASP A 156 0.02 -15.31 3.97
C ASP A 156 0.13 -15.62 2.47
N LYS A 157 -0.13 -16.85 2.09
CA LYS A 157 -0.20 -17.30 0.69
C LYS A 157 -1.34 -18.29 0.43
N SER A 158 -2.26 -18.42 1.39
CA SER A 158 -3.38 -19.36 1.36
C SER A 158 -4.52 -18.91 0.45
N TRP A 159 -4.51 -17.65 0.01
CA TRP A 159 -5.48 -17.08 -0.92
C TRP A 159 -4.79 -16.09 -1.88
N SER A 160 -5.48 -15.78 -2.97
CA SER A 160 -4.99 -14.92 -4.06
C SER A 160 -5.77 -13.62 -4.20
N GLN A 161 -5.19 -12.67 -4.94
CA GLN A 161 -5.79 -11.37 -5.27
C GLN A 161 -5.99 -10.46 -4.07
N ALA A 162 -4.97 -10.40 -3.19
CA ALA A 162 -4.84 -9.37 -2.16
C ALA A 162 -4.54 -8.04 -2.87
N HIS A 163 -5.58 -7.31 -3.24
CA HIS A 163 -5.50 -6.20 -4.19
C HIS A 163 -5.72 -4.81 -3.56
N SER A 164 -5.79 -4.78 -2.23
CA SER A 164 -5.93 -3.57 -1.43
C SER A 164 -5.29 -3.83 -0.06
N LEU A 165 -4.44 -2.93 0.41
CA LEU A 165 -3.77 -3.04 1.72
C LEU A 165 -3.92 -1.72 2.49
N ALA A 166 -4.07 -1.81 3.80
CA ALA A 166 -4.00 -0.69 4.73
C ALA A 166 -3.31 -1.11 6.04
N LEU A 167 -2.67 -0.15 6.72
CA LEU A 167 -2.10 -0.34 8.05
C LEU A 167 -2.84 0.49 9.09
N ALA A 168 -3.31 -0.13 10.16
CA ALA A 168 -3.97 0.52 11.29
C ALA A 168 -3.81 -0.33 12.56
N ASP A 169 -3.84 0.30 13.71
CA ASP A 169 -3.81 -0.36 15.03
C ASP A 169 -5.22 -0.89 15.33
N MET A 170 -5.51 -2.15 14.97
CA MET A 170 -6.88 -2.68 14.99
C MET A 170 -7.31 -3.16 16.38
N ASP A 171 -6.35 -3.53 17.23
CA ASP A 171 -6.61 -4.03 18.58
C ASP A 171 -6.17 -3.09 19.70
N GLY A 172 -5.58 -1.94 19.37
CA GLY A 172 -5.22 -0.88 20.31
C GLY A 172 -3.95 -1.18 21.10
N ASP A 173 -3.10 -2.10 20.64
CA ASP A 173 -1.86 -2.46 21.31
C ASP A 173 -0.68 -1.51 20.98
N GLY A 174 -0.89 -0.61 20.01
CA GLY A 174 0.03 0.45 19.63
C GLY A 174 0.96 0.10 18.47
N ASP A 175 0.90 -1.12 17.93
CA ASP A 175 1.50 -1.43 16.63
C ASP A 175 0.46 -1.41 15.48
N LYS A 176 0.94 -1.41 14.23
CA LYS A 176 0.05 -1.35 13.07
C LYS A 176 -0.14 -2.73 12.47
N ASP A 177 -1.40 -3.13 12.39
CA ASP A 177 -1.87 -4.34 11.75
C ASP A 177 -2.15 -4.15 10.27
N LEU A 178 -2.14 -5.25 9.52
CA LEU A 178 -2.43 -5.24 8.09
C LEU A 178 -3.87 -5.63 7.81
N VAL A 179 -4.65 -4.72 7.22
CA VAL A 179 -6.01 -4.99 6.72
C VAL A 179 -5.99 -5.20 5.21
N THR A 180 -6.66 -6.24 4.73
CA THR A 180 -6.76 -6.55 3.30
C THR A 180 -7.98 -7.40 2.96
N GLY A 181 -8.23 -7.61 1.67
CA GLY A 181 -9.27 -8.50 1.20
C GLY A 181 -8.99 -9.02 -0.21
N LYS A 182 -9.78 -10.02 -0.58
CA LYS A 182 -9.77 -10.61 -1.91
C LYS A 182 -10.58 -9.76 -2.87
N ARG A 183 -9.97 -9.35 -3.97
CA ARG A 183 -10.68 -8.68 -5.08
C ARG A 183 -11.46 -9.69 -5.91
N PHE A 184 -12.75 -9.42 -6.09
CA PHE A 184 -13.59 -10.22 -6.99
C PHE A 184 -13.13 -10.05 -8.44
N PHE A 185 -12.70 -11.15 -9.07
CA PHE A 185 -12.31 -11.22 -10.47
C PHE A 185 -11.41 -10.05 -10.92
N ALA A 186 -10.23 -9.90 -10.32
CA ALA A 186 -9.31 -8.81 -10.63
C ALA A 186 -9.03 -8.73 -12.13
N HIS A 187 -8.71 -9.85 -12.78
CA HIS A 187 -8.68 -10.01 -14.25
C HIS A 187 -9.80 -10.89 -14.83
N ASN A 188 -11.06 -10.61 -14.47
CA ASN A 188 -12.24 -11.26 -15.08
C ASN A 188 -12.21 -12.79 -14.98
N GLY A 189 -11.76 -13.32 -13.83
CA GLY A 189 -11.72 -14.76 -13.57
C GLY A 189 -10.44 -15.49 -14.01
N ASN A 190 -9.49 -14.80 -14.65
CA ASN A 190 -8.29 -15.44 -15.20
C ASN A 190 -7.13 -15.57 -14.19
N ASP A 191 -7.21 -14.90 -13.05
CA ASP A 191 -6.18 -14.99 -12.02
C ASP A 191 -6.31 -16.31 -11.23
N PRO A 192 -5.21 -16.91 -10.75
CA PRO A 192 -5.26 -18.08 -9.89
C PRO A 192 -6.19 -17.87 -8.70
N GLY A 193 -7.01 -18.87 -8.36
CA GLY A 193 -7.96 -18.77 -7.24
C GLY A 193 -9.06 -17.72 -7.43
N ALA A 194 -9.33 -17.25 -8.66
CA ALA A 194 -10.35 -16.24 -8.89
C ALA A 194 -11.77 -16.64 -8.47
N HIS A 195 -12.05 -17.94 -8.47
CA HIS A 195 -13.33 -18.51 -8.05
C HIS A 195 -13.35 -18.98 -6.60
N ASP A 196 -12.25 -18.81 -5.85
CA ASP A 196 -12.22 -19.11 -4.43
C ASP A 196 -13.10 -18.12 -3.65
N PRO A 197 -13.60 -18.49 -2.47
CA PRO A 197 -14.40 -17.60 -1.63
C PRO A 197 -13.77 -16.22 -1.43
N LEU A 198 -14.57 -15.17 -1.55
CA LEU A 198 -14.18 -13.83 -1.15
C LEU A 198 -14.02 -13.76 0.37
N GLY A 199 -13.04 -12.98 0.82
CA GLY A 199 -12.85 -12.71 2.22
C GLY A 199 -12.17 -11.37 2.48
N VAL A 200 -12.38 -10.89 3.70
CA VAL A 200 -11.78 -9.70 4.29
C VAL A 200 -11.07 -10.14 5.56
N TYR A 201 -9.85 -9.67 5.75
CA TYR A 201 -8.96 -10.13 6.79
C TYR A 201 -8.23 -8.95 7.41
N TRP A 202 -7.88 -9.09 8.68
CA TRP A 202 -6.78 -8.33 9.25
C TRP A 202 -5.73 -9.29 9.80
N TYR A 203 -4.49 -8.84 9.83
CA TYR A 203 -3.36 -9.61 10.31
C TYR A 203 -2.72 -8.84 11.47
N GLU A 204 -2.90 -9.37 12.66
CA GLU A 204 -2.37 -8.83 13.91
C GLU A 204 -0.85 -8.97 13.92
N LEU A 205 -0.14 -7.86 14.02
CA LEU A 205 1.29 -7.89 14.25
C LEU A 205 1.53 -8.17 15.74
N LYS A 206 2.38 -9.14 16.07
CA LYS A 206 2.75 -9.44 17.46
C LYS A 206 4.23 -9.33 17.68
N ARG A 207 4.61 -8.56 18.69
CA ARG A 207 5.99 -8.31 19.14
C ARG A 207 6.29 -8.84 20.55
N ASP A 208 5.53 -9.79 21.05
CA ASP A 208 5.62 -10.39 22.40
C ASP A 208 6.81 -11.38 22.58
N GLY A 209 8.00 -11.00 22.10
CA GLY A 209 9.23 -11.80 22.14
C GLY A 209 9.46 -12.65 20.89
N LYS A 210 8.46 -12.82 20.03
CA LYS A 210 8.62 -13.34 18.67
C LYS A 210 7.70 -12.62 17.69
N LEU A 211 8.33 -11.99 16.71
CA LEU A 211 7.64 -11.34 15.61
C LEU A 211 6.81 -12.35 14.78
N ARG A 212 5.50 -12.12 14.70
CA ARG A 212 4.58 -12.92 13.87
C ARG A 212 3.37 -12.11 13.44
N TRP A 213 2.74 -12.57 12.38
CA TRP A 213 1.45 -12.09 11.90
C TRP A 213 0.37 -13.13 12.23
N VAL A 214 -0.69 -12.75 12.94
CA VAL A 214 -1.82 -13.63 13.27
C VAL A 214 -3.03 -13.22 12.44
N ARG A 215 -3.52 -14.13 11.60
CA ARG A 215 -4.67 -13.84 10.73
C ARG A 215 -5.98 -13.90 11.51
N HIS A 216 -6.79 -12.86 11.33
CA HIS A 216 -8.19 -12.79 11.74
C HIS A 216 -9.10 -12.66 10.52
N VAL A 217 -10.21 -13.40 10.53
CA VAL A 217 -11.19 -13.40 9.45
C VAL A 217 -12.32 -12.45 9.81
N VAL A 218 -12.48 -11.37 9.05
CA VAL A 218 -13.57 -10.41 9.20
C VAL A 218 -14.82 -10.92 8.48
N SER A 219 -14.64 -11.41 7.25
CA SER A 219 -15.68 -12.09 6.47
C SER A 219 -15.07 -13.13 5.55
N LEU A 220 -15.78 -14.24 5.31
CA LEU A 220 -15.37 -15.28 4.38
C LEU A 220 -16.59 -15.98 3.77
N GLY A 221 -16.61 -16.13 2.45
CA GLY A 221 -17.65 -16.88 1.73
C GLY A 221 -19.02 -16.21 1.69
N GLN A 222 -19.14 -14.98 2.17
CA GLN A 222 -20.39 -14.22 2.17
C GLN A 222 -20.60 -13.39 0.89
N GLY A 223 -19.72 -13.57 -0.10
CA GLY A 223 -19.71 -12.73 -1.32
C GLY A 223 -19.16 -11.32 -1.09
N ILE A 224 -18.50 -11.08 0.05
CA ILE A 224 -17.88 -9.80 0.41
C ILE A 224 -16.37 -9.91 0.24
N GLY A 225 -15.82 -9.02 -0.60
CA GLY A 225 -14.38 -8.87 -0.83
C GLY A 225 -14.00 -7.39 -0.84
N SER A 226 -12.75 -7.09 -1.19
CA SER A 226 -12.25 -5.73 -1.25
C SER A 226 -12.00 -5.24 -2.68
N GLY A 227 -11.84 -3.93 -2.80
CA GLY A 227 -11.79 -3.21 -4.06
C GLY A 227 -10.35 -3.06 -4.54
N LEU A 228 -10.01 -1.83 -4.93
CA LEU A 228 -8.61 -1.43 -5.10
C LEU A 228 -8.07 -0.79 -3.80
N ASN A 229 -8.98 -0.35 -2.93
CA ASN A 229 -8.69 0.32 -1.67
C ASN A 229 -9.52 -0.35 -0.55
N VAL A 230 -9.02 -0.28 0.68
CA VAL A 230 -9.72 -0.71 1.90
C VAL A 230 -9.56 0.40 2.95
N PRO A 231 -10.50 1.36 3.05
CA PRO A 231 -10.48 2.37 4.09
C PRO A 231 -10.54 1.73 5.48
N VAL A 232 -9.63 2.17 6.35
CA VAL A 232 -9.58 1.80 7.76
C VAL A 232 -9.52 3.08 8.59
N VAL A 233 -10.66 3.48 9.15
CA VAL A 233 -10.85 4.79 9.80
C VAL A 233 -11.87 4.63 10.94
N ASP A 234 -11.75 5.44 11.98
CA ASP A 234 -12.82 5.62 12.98
C ASP A 234 -13.99 6.35 12.32
N LEU A 235 -15.04 5.62 11.95
CA LEU A 235 -16.16 6.16 11.17
C LEU A 235 -17.31 6.62 12.07
N ASP A 236 -17.48 5.98 13.22
CA ASP A 236 -18.55 6.28 14.17
C ASP A 236 -18.13 7.27 15.29
N GLY A 237 -16.83 7.52 15.42
CA GLY A 237 -16.23 8.49 16.35
C GLY A 237 -16.01 7.93 17.75
N ASP A 238 -15.99 6.61 17.94
CA ASP A 238 -15.80 5.99 19.24
C ASP A 238 -14.32 5.78 19.64
N GLY A 239 -13.42 6.03 18.68
CA GLY A 239 -11.98 6.00 18.86
C GLY A 239 -11.32 4.66 18.58
N ASP A 240 -12.02 3.67 18.02
CA ASP A 240 -11.41 2.52 17.38
C ASP A 240 -11.52 2.58 15.84
N PHE A 241 -10.76 1.74 15.14
CA PHE A 241 -10.69 1.77 13.67
C PHE A 241 -11.66 0.75 13.05
N ASP A 242 -12.55 1.24 12.19
CA ASP A 242 -13.48 0.43 11.40
C ASP A 242 -12.92 0.04 10.04
N ILE A 243 -13.51 -0.97 9.42
CA ILE A 243 -13.18 -1.38 8.05
C ILE A 243 -14.36 -1.11 7.13
N VAL A 244 -14.13 -0.39 6.04
CA VAL A 244 -15.08 -0.27 4.93
C VAL A 244 -14.52 -1.00 3.71
N VAL A 245 -15.32 -1.84 3.08
CA VAL A 245 -14.97 -2.46 1.81
C VAL A 245 -15.96 -2.09 0.72
N THR A 246 -15.45 -2.00 -0.49
CA THR A 246 -16.23 -1.92 -1.74
C THR A 246 -15.64 -2.94 -2.71
N GLY A 247 -16.35 -3.32 -3.78
CA GLY A 247 -15.83 -4.33 -4.70
C GLY A 247 -16.41 -4.24 -6.10
N LYS A 248 -15.89 -5.05 -7.03
CA LYS A 248 -16.50 -5.26 -8.35
C LYS A 248 -17.85 -5.99 -8.27
N TRP A 249 -18.13 -6.61 -7.13
CA TRP A 249 -19.37 -7.31 -6.80
C TRP A 249 -19.78 -6.94 -5.38
N GLY A 250 -21.03 -6.53 -5.20
CA GLY A 250 -21.56 -6.01 -3.93
C GLY A 250 -21.47 -4.48 -3.79
N GLY A 251 -22.23 -3.94 -2.84
CA GLY A 251 -22.19 -2.53 -2.43
C GLY A 251 -21.12 -2.27 -1.35
N PRO A 252 -21.05 -1.05 -0.78
CA PRO A 252 -20.22 -0.81 0.38
C PRO A 252 -20.70 -1.66 1.56
N VAL A 253 -19.75 -2.27 2.27
CA VAL A 253 -19.99 -2.98 3.54
C VAL A 253 -19.15 -2.33 4.62
N TYR A 254 -19.80 -2.04 5.74
CA TYR A 254 -19.20 -1.48 6.95
C TYR A 254 -19.00 -2.59 7.99
N PHE A 255 -17.78 -2.71 8.51
CA PHE A 255 -17.44 -3.57 9.62
C PHE A 255 -17.00 -2.70 10.79
N GLU A 256 -17.93 -2.54 11.72
CA GLU A 256 -17.72 -1.97 13.04
C GLU A 256 -16.65 -2.75 13.82
N ASN A 257 -15.63 -2.04 14.31
CA ASN A 257 -14.81 -2.56 15.39
C ASN A 257 -15.50 -2.29 16.73
N LYS A 258 -15.42 -3.25 17.66
CA LYS A 258 -16.16 -3.19 18.94
C LYS A 258 -15.22 -3.22 20.13
N LEU A 259 -13.97 -2.80 19.90
CA LEU A 259 -12.98 -2.69 20.94
C LEU A 259 -13.40 -1.58 21.91
N LYS A 260 -13.94 -0.50 21.35
CA LYS A 260 -14.59 0.58 22.10
C LYS A 260 -16.10 0.53 21.89
N THR A 261 -16.76 1.36 22.67
CA THR A 261 -18.20 1.60 22.51
C THR A 261 -18.41 3.09 22.64
N ALA A 262 -19.13 3.67 21.70
CA ALA A 262 -19.50 5.08 21.71
C ALA A 262 -20.00 5.50 23.11
N ARG A 263 -19.38 6.55 23.67
CA ARG A 263 -19.91 7.19 24.87
C ARG A 263 -21.25 7.83 24.50
N LYS A 264 -22.34 7.30 25.07
CA LYS A 264 -23.69 7.88 24.96
C LYS A 264 -23.74 9.35 25.35
#